data_AF-A0A645IIE6-F1
#
_entry.id   AF-A0A645IIE6-F1
#
_cell.length_a   1.000
_cell.length_b   1.000
_cell.length_c   1.000
_cell.angle_alpha   90.00
_cell.angle_beta   90.00
_cell.angle_gamma   90.00
#
_symmetry.space_group_name_H-M   'P 1'
#
loop_
_entity.id
_entity.type
_entity.pdbx_description
1 polymer ?
#
loop_
_entity_poly.entity_id
_entity_poly.type
_entity_poly.pdbx_seq_one_letter_code
_entity_poly.pdbx_strand_id
1 'polypeptide(L)'
;MVVVANELINSYSSYSKGVIATEDTIDLGLISKVGHGGHHLNEKNTLKKFKKEVWYPEYYSRKMKNDDESQIMTMMVEKIKYIMENHEIPALPEDVLNKIDKIYEDYKDRIYKKELAD
;
A
#
# COMPACT_ATOMS: atom_id res chain seq x y z
N MET A 1 -4.86 0.15 -13.63
CA MET A 1 -4.10 -1.01 -13.10
C MET A 1 -3.17 -0.66 -11.93
N VAL A 2 -2.49 0.50 -11.93
CA VAL A 2 -1.52 0.85 -10.87
C VAL A 2 -2.10 0.76 -9.44
N VAL A 3 -3.31 1.30 -9.21
CA VAL A 3 -3.96 1.22 -7.88
C VAL A 3 -4.26 -0.22 -7.46
N VAL A 4 -4.67 -1.08 -8.40
CA VAL A 4 -4.88 -2.52 -8.14
C VAL A 4 -3.56 -3.19 -7.74
N ALA A 5 -2.50 -2.91 -8.51
CA ALA A 5 -1.19 -3.47 -8.24
C ALA A 5 -0.68 -3.05 -6.86
N ASN A 6 -0.91 -1.80 -6.47
CA ASN A 6 -0.60 -1.31 -5.12
C ASN A 6 -1.36 -2.08 -4.02
N GLU A 7 -2.66 -2.35 -4.22
CA GLU A 7 -3.45 -3.17 -3.28
C GLU A 7 -2.90 -4.60 -3.15
N LEU A 8 -2.52 -5.22 -4.28
CA LEU A 8 -1.90 -6.54 -4.29
C LEU A 8 -0.53 -6.52 -3.58
N ILE A 9 0.30 -5.52 -3.85
CA ILE A 9 1.60 -5.36 -3.16
C ILE A 9 1.39 -5.22 -1.66
N ASN A 10 0.39 -4.46 -1.21
CA ASN A 10 0.08 -4.33 0.22
C ASN A 10 -0.36 -5.67 0.85
N SER A 11 -1.16 -6.46 0.13
CA SER A 11 -1.56 -7.80 0.55
C SER A 11 -0.34 -8.73 0.67
N TYR A 12 0.49 -8.80 -0.38
CA TYR A 12 1.68 -9.64 -0.38
C TYR A 12 2.71 -9.19 0.65
N SER A 13 2.94 -7.89 0.81
CA SER A 13 3.82 -7.34 1.84
C SER A 13 3.36 -7.75 3.24
N SER A 14 2.05 -7.72 3.49
CA SER A 14 1.49 -8.17 4.76
C SER A 14 1.65 -9.68 4.95
N TYR A 15 1.44 -10.48 3.90
CA TYR A 15 1.68 -11.92 3.92
C TYR A 15 3.15 -12.27 4.17
N SER A 16 4.08 -11.55 3.50
CA SER A 16 5.53 -11.76 3.61
C SER A 16 6.11 -11.44 4.99
N LYS A 17 5.40 -10.69 5.84
CA LYS A 17 5.80 -10.51 7.26
C LYS A 17 5.83 -11.83 8.03
N GLY A 18 5.12 -12.85 7.56
CA GLY A 18 5.04 -14.15 8.21
C GLY A 18 4.34 -14.09 9.56
N VAL A 19 4.52 -15.15 10.36
CA VAL A 19 3.94 -15.26 11.70
C VAL A 19 5.07 -15.21 12.72
N ILE A 20 5.05 -14.19 13.58
CA ILE A 20 5.98 -14.07 14.70
C ILE A 20 5.43 -14.92 15.84
N ALA A 21 6.12 -16.00 16.20
CA ALA A 21 5.76 -16.88 17.32
C ALA A 21 6.52 -16.46 18.58
N THR A 22 5.88 -15.67 19.42
CA THR A 22 6.37 -15.20 20.72
C THR A 22 5.31 -15.47 21.78
N GLU A 23 5.71 -15.40 23.05
CA GLU A 23 4.77 -15.59 24.17
C GLU A 23 3.59 -14.61 24.11
N ASP A 24 3.86 -13.35 23.73
CA ASP A 24 2.80 -12.35 23.56
C ASP A 24 1.91 -12.65 22.34
N THR A 25 2.45 -13.05 21.20
CA THR A 25 1.62 -13.27 19.99
C THR A 25 0.73 -14.51 20.07
N ILE A 26 1.14 -15.54 20.83
CA ILE A 26 0.34 -16.76 21.03
C ILE A 26 -0.69 -16.57 22.16
N ASP A 27 -0.30 -15.89 23.25
CA ASP A 27 -1.16 -15.55 24.39
C ASP A 27 -1.99 -16.73 24.93
N LEU A 28 -1.30 -17.80 25.35
CA LEU A 28 -1.94 -19.00 25.92
C LEU A 28 -2.80 -18.66 27.16
N GLY A 29 -2.40 -17.65 27.92
CA GLY A 29 -3.16 -17.17 29.09
C GLY A 29 -4.54 -16.64 28.70
N LEU A 30 -4.64 -15.85 27.62
CA LEU A 30 -5.92 -15.39 27.09
C LEU A 30 -6.78 -16.55 26.57
N ILE A 31 -6.17 -17.51 25.87
CA ILE A 31 -6.87 -18.70 25.36
C ILE A 31 -7.49 -19.48 26.53
N SER A 32 -6.72 -19.76 27.58
CA SER A 32 -7.22 -20.43 28.78
C SER A 32 -8.29 -19.63 29.52
N LYS A 33 -8.16 -18.29 29.58
CA LYS A 33 -9.13 -17.40 30.22
C LYS A 33 -10.48 -17.38 29.51
N VAL A 34 -10.49 -17.29 28.18
CA VAL A 34 -11.73 -17.27 27.38
C VAL A 34 -12.42 -18.62 27.42
N GLY A 35 -11.64 -19.70 27.38
CA GLY A 35 -12.14 -21.06 27.49
C GLY A 35 -13.01 -21.50 26.31
N HIS A 36 -13.57 -22.70 26.43
CA HIS A 36 -14.40 -23.31 25.38
C HIS A 36 -15.72 -22.57 25.19
N GLY A 37 -16.09 -22.31 23.93
CA GLY A 37 -17.35 -21.63 23.58
C GLY A 37 -17.36 -20.11 23.80
N GLY A 38 -16.25 -19.52 24.26
CA GLY A 38 -16.07 -18.08 24.37
C GLY A 38 -15.66 -17.42 23.04
N HIS A 39 -15.54 -16.09 23.04
CA HIS A 39 -15.06 -15.31 21.89
C HIS A 39 -14.03 -14.25 22.30
N HIS A 40 -13.11 -13.92 21.39
CA HIS A 40 -12.01 -12.99 21.67
C HIS A 40 -12.30 -11.54 21.25
N LEU A 41 -13.50 -11.24 20.73
CA LEU A 41 -13.85 -9.91 20.20
C LEU A 41 -13.82 -8.79 21.26
N ASN A 42 -14.09 -9.10 22.53
CA ASN A 42 -14.12 -8.13 23.62
C ASN A 42 -12.80 -8.06 24.42
N GLU A 43 -11.75 -8.77 23.98
CA GLU A 43 -10.49 -8.84 24.71
C GLU A 43 -9.56 -7.66 24.36
N LYS A 44 -8.93 -7.08 25.39
CA LYS A 44 -8.01 -5.94 25.23
C LYS A 44 -6.82 -6.27 24.32
N ASN A 45 -6.33 -7.50 24.37
CA ASN A 45 -5.22 -7.94 23.52
C ASN A 45 -5.64 -8.03 22.05
N THR A 46 -6.86 -8.48 21.76
CA THR A 46 -7.44 -8.41 20.42
C THR A 46 -7.47 -6.97 19.90
N LEU A 47 -7.99 -6.02 20.71
CA LEU A 47 -8.05 -4.60 20.34
C LEU A 47 -6.67 -4.01 20.03
N LYS A 48 -5.63 -4.40 20.78
CA LYS A 48 -4.25 -3.92 20.58
C LYS A 48 -3.59 -4.48 19.32
N LYS A 49 -3.92 -5.71 18.95
CA LYS A 49 -3.19 -6.48 17.90
C LYS A 49 -3.90 -6.49 16.56
N PHE A 50 -5.24 -6.47 16.50
CA PHE A 50 -5.96 -6.73 15.24
C PHE A 50 -5.58 -5.80 14.09
N LYS A 51 -5.37 -4.49 14.33
CA LYS A 51 -4.96 -3.53 13.28
C LYS A 51 -3.52 -3.72 12.81
N LYS A 52 -2.67 -4.34 13.63
CA LYS A 52 -1.24 -4.55 13.34
C LYS A 52 -1.02 -5.86 12.60
N GLU A 53 -1.70 -6.91 13.05
CA GLU A 53 -1.51 -8.28 12.57
C GLU A 53 -2.40 -8.62 11.36
N VAL A 54 -3.59 -8.01 11.26
CA VAL A 54 -4.54 -8.33 10.18
C VAL A 54 -4.48 -7.27 9.10
N TRP A 55 -4.15 -7.70 7.89
CA TRP A 55 -4.31 -6.85 6.71
C TRP A 55 -5.79 -6.64 6.41
N TYR A 56 -6.18 -5.38 6.21
CA TYR A 56 -7.53 -4.97 5.88
C TYR A 56 -7.51 -4.34 4.48
N PRO A 57 -8.08 -4.99 3.44
CA PRO A 57 -8.19 -4.40 2.10
C PRO A 57 -8.88 -3.04 2.10
N GLU A 58 -8.42 -2.15 1.23
CA GLU A 58 -9.02 -0.84 0.94
C GLU A 58 -10.09 -0.96 -0.14
N TYR A 59 -9.88 -1.82 -1.15
CA TYR A 59 -10.77 -1.91 -2.32
C TYR A 59 -11.55 -3.23 -2.43
N TYR A 60 -11.05 -4.32 -1.84
CA TYR A 60 -11.76 -5.59 -1.87
C TYR A 60 -12.90 -5.63 -0.86
N SER A 61 -14.13 -5.79 -1.35
CA SER A 61 -15.33 -5.92 -0.51
C SER A 61 -15.23 -7.14 0.41
N ARG A 62 -15.57 -6.94 1.69
CA ARG A 62 -15.82 -8.01 2.67
C ARG A 62 -17.25 -7.96 3.23
N LYS A 63 -18.18 -7.38 2.46
CA LYS A 63 -19.59 -7.40 2.82
C LYS A 63 -20.08 -8.86 2.78
N MET A 64 -20.96 -9.21 3.71
CA MET A 64 -21.56 -10.55 3.77
C MET A 64 -22.46 -10.83 2.56
N LYS A 65 -23.10 -9.77 2.03
CA LYS A 65 -23.81 -9.78 0.76
C LYS A 65 -23.07 -8.83 -0.19
N ASN A 66 -22.58 -9.38 -1.29
CA ASN A 66 -21.99 -8.57 -2.35
C ASN A 66 -23.10 -8.00 -3.23
N ASP A 67 -22.78 -6.86 -3.84
CA ASP A 67 -23.60 -6.25 -4.88
C ASP A 67 -23.53 -7.12 -6.15
N ASP A 68 -24.55 -7.06 -7.01
CA ASP A 68 -24.63 -7.92 -8.21
C ASP A 68 -23.50 -7.63 -9.22
N GLU A 69 -22.93 -6.42 -9.15
CA GLU A 69 -21.84 -5.96 -10.01
C GLU A 69 -20.63 -5.46 -9.21
N SER A 70 -19.43 -5.67 -9.78
CA SER A 70 -18.17 -5.25 -9.17
C SER A 70 -17.95 -3.73 -9.32
N GLN A 71 -17.88 -3.03 -8.19
CA GLN A 71 -17.61 -1.59 -8.13
C GLN A 71 -16.11 -1.24 -8.11
N ILE A 72 -15.24 -2.26 -8.12
CA ILE A 72 -13.80 -2.11 -7.91
C ILE A 72 -13.17 -1.17 -8.96
N MET A 73 -13.53 -1.33 -10.24
CA MET A 73 -12.98 -0.50 -11.31
C MET A 73 -13.35 0.97 -11.18
N THR A 74 -14.60 1.25 -10.79
CA THR A 74 -15.09 2.61 -10.55
C THR A 74 -14.30 3.28 -9.42
N MET A 75 -14.17 2.61 -8.28
CA MET A 75 -13.40 3.11 -7.14
C MET A 75 -11.93 3.37 -7.49
N MET A 76 -11.33 2.53 -8.34
CA MET A 76 -9.94 2.70 -8.78
C MET A 76 -9.76 3.92 -9.67
N VAL A 77 -10.68 4.17 -10.61
CA VAL A 77 -10.62 5.34 -11.49
C VAL A 77 -10.75 6.62 -10.65
N GLU A 78 -11.67 6.64 -9.69
CA GLU A 78 -11.85 7.76 -8.77
C GLU A 78 -10.59 8.02 -7.94
N LYS A 79 -9.97 6.96 -7.40
CA LYS A 79 -8.71 7.08 -6.66
C LYS A 79 -7.59 7.67 -7.51
N ILE A 80 -7.44 7.22 -8.77
CA ILE A 80 -6.41 7.75 -9.67
C ILE A 80 -6.62 9.25 -9.89
N LYS A 81 -7.86 9.66 -10.19
CA LYS A 81 -8.19 11.09 -10.39
C LYS A 81 -7.85 11.90 -9.15
N TYR A 82 -8.27 11.42 -7.98
CA TYR A 82 -7.98 12.07 -6.70
C TYR A 82 -6.47 12.26 -6.48
N ILE A 83 -5.65 11.23 -6.74
CA ILE A 83 -4.18 11.32 -6.60
C ILE A 83 -3.61 12.35 -7.58
N MET A 84 -4.03 12.32 -8.85
CA MET A 84 -3.54 13.28 -9.84
C MET A 84 -3.87 14.73 -9.50
N GLU A 85 -5.02 14.97 -8.85
CA GLU A 85 -5.48 16.31 -8.49
C GLU A 85 -4.90 16.84 -7.18
N ASN A 86 -4.63 15.95 -6.20
CA ASN A 86 -4.33 16.36 -4.82
C ASN A 86 -2.92 15.97 -4.34
N HIS A 87 -2.16 15.18 -5.10
CA HIS A 87 -0.84 14.74 -4.66
C HIS A 87 0.21 15.82 -4.93
N GLU A 88 0.52 16.59 -3.90
CA GLU A 88 1.63 17.54 -3.90
C GLU A 88 2.90 16.87 -3.35
N ILE A 89 4.01 17.04 -4.08
CA ILE A 89 5.33 16.54 -3.67
C ILE A 89 6.18 17.76 -3.30
N PRO A 90 6.96 17.70 -2.20
CA PRO A 90 7.89 18.78 -1.88
C PRO A 90 8.85 19.04 -3.05
N ALA A 91 9.03 20.31 -3.38
CA ALA A 91 9.95 20.70 -4.44
C ALA A 91 11.37 20.24 -4.12
N LEU A 92 12.07 19.76 -5.15
CA LEU A 92 13.49 19.41 -5.02
C LEU A 92 14.31 20.69 -4.77
N PRO A 93 15.41 20.59 -4.00
CA PRO A 93 16.34 21.69 -3.84
C PRO A 93 16.83 22.24 -5.19
N GLU A 94 16.95 23.56 -5.29
CA GLU A 94 17.29 24.26 -6.53
C GLU A 94 18.66 23.86 -7.09
N ASP A 95 19.62 23.52 -6.21
CA ASP A 95 20.94 23.03 -6.64
C ASP A 95 20.87 21.66 -7.33
N VAL A 96 19.93 20.80 -6.92
CA VAL A 96 19.71 19.49 -7.52
C VAL A 96 19.00 19.65 -8.85
N LEU A 97 17.99 20.53 -8.94
CA LEU A 97 17.29 20.83 -10.20
C LEU A 97 18.26 21.35 -11.26
N ASN A 98 19.10 22.32 -10.92
CA ASN A 98 20.11 22.87 -11.83
C ASN A 98 21.11 21.80 -12.34
N LYS A 99 21.47 20.82 -11.50
CA LYS A 99 22.32 19.70 -11.91
C LYS A 99 21.59 18.78 -12.89
N ILE A 100 20.32 18.48 -12.65
CA ILE A 100 19.50 17.66 -13.54
C ILE A 100 19.35 18.34 -14.90
N ASP A 101 19.05 19.63 -14.93
CA ASP A 101 18.89 20.40 -16.16
C ASP A 101 20.20 20.44 -16.97
N LYS A 102 21.34 20.62 -16.30
CA LYS A 102 22.64 20.58 -16.96
C LYS A 102 22.93 19.22 -17.58
N ILE A 103 22.62 18.12 -16.87
CA ILE A 103 22.78 16.75 -17.40
C ILE A 103 21.87 16.54 -18.61
N TYR A 104 20.63 17.06 -18.56
CA TYR A 104 19.67 16.94 -19.64
C TYR A 104 20.14 17.66 -20.92
N GLU A 105 20.58 18.92 -20.80
CA GLU A 105 21.08 19.69 -21.95
C GLU A 105 22.38 19.07 -22.52
N ASP A 106 23.31 18.63 -21.66
CA ASP A 106 24.52 17.93 -22.10
C ASP A 106 24.20 16.65 -22.89
N TYR A 107 23.15 15.91 -22.50
CA TYR A 107 22.71 14.70 -23.19
C TYR A 107 22.02 15.02 -24.52
N LYS A 108 21.16 16.04 -24.53
CA LYS A 108 20.46 16.51 -25.72
C LYS A 108 21.43 16.97 -26.80
N ASP A 109 22.44 17.76 -26.43
CA ASP A 109 23.49 18.22 -27.34
C ASP A 109 24.30 17.06 -27.94
N ARG A 110 24.53 15.99 -27.17
CA ARG A 110 25.23 14.78 -27.66
C ARG A 110 24.38 13.99 -28.65
N ILE A 111 23.08 13.84 -28.39
CA ILE A 111 22.15 13.18 -29.33
C ILE A 111 22.04 13.99 -30.62
N TYR A 112 21.83 15.31 -30.52
CA TYR A 112 21.71 16.20 -31.68
C TYR A 112 22.95 16.19 -32.58
N LYS A 113 24.15 16.20 -31.98
CA LYS A 113 25.42 16.10 -32.74
C LYS A 113 25.63 14.73 -33.38
N LYS A 114 25.02 13.68 -32.85
CA LYS A 114 25.11 12.32 -33.38
C LYS A 114 24.15 12.12 -34.56
N GLU A 115 22.93 12.63 -34.46
CA GLU A 115 21.94 12.63 -35.56
C GLU A 115 22.31 13.52 -36.75
N LEU A 116 23.17 14.54 -36.54
CA LEU A 116 23.72 15.38 -37.62
C LEU A 116 24.97 14.80 -38.30
N ALA A 117 25.54 13.74 -37.73
CA ALA A 117 26.75 13.09 -38.24
C ALA A 117 26.46 11.78 -39.01
N ASP A 118 25.25 11.25 -38.89
CA ASP A 118 24.67 10.15 -39.69
C ASP A 118 23.84 10.73 -40.86
#